data_AF-A0A3R7VJS9-F1
#
_entry.id   AF-A0A3R7VJS9-F1
#
_cell.length_a   1.000
_cell.length_b   1.000
_cell.length_c   1.000
_cell.angle_alpha   90.00
_cell.angle_beta   90.00
_cell.angle_gamma   90.00
#
_symmetry.space_group_name_H-M   'P 1'
#
loop_
_entity.id
_entity.type
_entity.pdbx_description
1 polymer ?
#
loop_
_entity_poly.entity_id
_entity_poly.type
_entity_poly.pdbx_seq_one_letter_code
_entity_poly.pdbx_strand_id
1 'polypeptide(L)' 'MSDLDNLAKDATTPTVRKNAAATALMSFDDEADFERAEQGLIATLPEGTVKIDDHVVWDCARYDFLRNNDEAPETV' A
#
# COMPACT_ATOMS: atom_id res chain seq x y z
N MET A 1 4.03 20.30 -25.17
CA MET A 1 3.35 19.23 -24.41
C MET A 1 3.08 19.80 -23.03
N SER A 2 1.86 19.63 -22.52
CA SER A 2 1.48 20.23 -21.24
C SER A 2 1.93 19.33 -20.09
N ASP A 3 2.23 19.88 -18.91
CA ASP A 3 2.63 19.07 -17.74
C ASP A 3 1.53 18.07 -17.32
N LEU A 4 0.27 18.28 -17.76
CA LEU A 4 -0.85 17.36 -17.57
C LEU A 4 -0.71 16.04 -18.33
N ASP A 5 0.07 16.02 -19.42
CA ASP A 5 0.27 14.81 -20.23
C ASP A 5 1.11 13.77 -19.47
N ASN A 6 1.94 14.20 -18.51
CA ASN A 6 2.84 13.36 -17.72
C ASN A 6 2.26 12.88 -16.37
N LEU A 7 1.01 13.22 -16.05
CA LEU A 7 0.35 12.72 -14.85
C LEU A 7 -0.08 11.27 -15.01
N ALA A 8 -0.09 10.54 -13.89
CA ALA A 8 -0.65 9.20 -13.80
C ALA A 8 -2.10 9.20 -14.31
N LYS A 9 -2.48 8.14 -15.02
CA LYS A 9 -3.83 7.94 -15.55
C LYS A 9 -4.58 6.96 -14.65
N ASP A 10 -5.90 7.09 -14.64
CA ASP A 10 -6.76 6.13 -13.96
C ASP A 10 -6.66 4.74 -14.60
N ALA A 11 -7.03 3.72 -13.82
CA ALA A 11 -7.09 2.36 -14.31
C ALA A 11 -8.14 2.26 -15.43
N THR A 12 -7.74 1.68 -16.57
CA THR A 12 -8.68 1.44 -17.66
C THR A 12 -9.60 0.26 -17.35
N THR A 13 -10.77 0.17 -17.99
CA THR A 13 -11.70 -0.95 -17.79
C THR A 13 -11.07 -2.34 -17.93
N PRO A 14 -10.16 -2.61 -18.90
CA PRO A 14 -9.45 -3.88 -18.96
C PRO A 14 -8.57 -4.15 -17.73
N THR A 15 -7.89 -3.14 -17.17
CA THR A 15 -7.06 -3.25 -15.95
C THR A 15 -7.93 -3.62 -14.75
N VAL A 16 -9.00 -2.86 -14.49
CA VAL A 16 -9.91 -3.11 -13.37
C VAL A 16 -10.45 -4.54 -13.40
N ARG A 17 -10.88 -5.02 -14.59
CA ARG A 17 -11.37 -6.39 -14.77
C ARG A 17 -10.31 -7.46 -14.48
N LYS A 18 -9.04 -7.18 -14.78
CA LYS A 18 -7.94 -8.12 -14.51
C LYS A 18 -7.60 -8.18 -13.03
N ASN A 19 -7.57 -7.05 -12.33
CA ASN A 19 -7.33 -7.01 -10.89
C ASN A 19 -8.45 -7.75 -10.15
N ALA A 20 -9.73 -7.47 -10.48
CA ALA A 20 -10.87 -8.18 -9.89
C ALA A 20 -10.85 -9.70 -10.16
N ALA A 21 -10.40 -10.13 -11.35
CA ALA A 21 -10.25 -11.54 -11.67
C ALA A 21 -9.13 -12.21 -10.87
N ALA A 22 -8.05 -11.49 -10.54
CA ALA A 22 -6.99 -12.00 -9.68
C ALA A 22 -7.49 -12.21 -8.24
N THR A 23 -8.28 -11.26 -7.71
CA THR A 23 -8.94 -11.41 -6.40
C THR A 23 -9.78 -12.68 -6.30
N ALA A 24 -10.55 -12.99 -7.35
CA ALA A 24 -11.41 -14.18 -7.38
C ALA A 24 -10.65 -15.52 -7.44
N LEU A 25 -9.35 -15.52 -7.75
CA LEU A 25 -8.53 -16.72 -7.85
C LEU A 25 -7.73 -17.04 -6.58
N MET A 26 -7.64 -16.10 -5.65
CA MET A 26 -6.84 -16.21 -4.43
C MET A 26 -7.75 -16.24 -3.19
N SER A 27 -7.30 -16.94 -2.14
CA SER A 27 -7.99 -16.94 -0.84
C SER A 27 -7.51 -15.74 -0.03
N PHE A 28 -8.25 -14.62 -0.13
CA PHE A 28 -7.99 -13.41 0.68
C PHE A 28 -8.77 -13.40 2.00
N ASP A 29 -9.59 -14.43 2.25
CA ASP A 29 -10.35 -14.64 3.48
C ASP A 29 -9.54 -15.33 4.60
N ASP A 30 -8.30 -15.73 4.32
CA ASP A 30 -7.34 -16.21 5.31
C ASP A 30 -6.47 -15.06 5.83
N GLU A 31 -6.70 -14.63 7.07
CA GLU A 31 -5.98 -13.53 7.71
C GLU A 31 -4.71 -13.99 8.47
N ALA A 32 -4.35 -15.28 8.41
CA ALA A 32 -3.30 -15.82 9.28
C ALA A 32 -1.91 -15.18 9.07
N ASP A 33 -1.64 -14.61 7.91
CA ASP A 33 -0.40 -13.85 7.69
C ASP A 33 -0.38 -12.51 8.43
N PHE A 34 -1.53 -11.85 8.60
CA PHE A 34 -1.65 -10.65 9.44
C PHE A 34 -1.44 -11.00 10.91
N GLU A 35 -2.08 -12.08 11.39
CA GLU A 35 -1.88 -12.55 12.76
C GLU A 35 -0.41 -12.85 13.06
N ARG A 36 0.27 -13.56 12.15
CA ARG A 36 1.69 -13.89 12.29
C ARG A 36 2.59 -12.65 12.22
N ALA A 37 2.24 -11.65 11.41
CA ALA A 37 2.99 -10.41 11.30
C ALA A 37 2.94 -9.59 12.61
N GLU A 38 1.83 -9.67 13.35
CA GLU A 38 1.65 -8.99 14.64
C GLU A 38 2.13 -9.81 15.84
N GLN A 39 2.26 -11.13 15.67
CA GLN A 39 2.58 -12.05 16.75
C GLN A 39 3.92 -11.73 17.41
N GLY A 40 3.88 -11.40 18.70
CA GLY A 40 5.07 -11.12 19.49
C GLY A 40 5.67 -9.72 19.28
N LEU A 41 4.91 -8.79 18.69
CA LEU A 41 5.32 -7.39 18.56
C LEU A 41 5.65 -6.78 19.94
N ILE A 42 6.88 -6.29 20.10
CA ILE A 42 7.37 -5.64 21.35
C ILE A 42 7.23 -4.12 21.26
N ALA A 43 7.56 -3.54 20.10
CA ALA A 43 7.54 -2.10 19.87
C ALA A 43 7.41 -1.78 18.37
N THR A 44 6.88 -0.61 18.07
CA THR A 44 6.87 -0.01 16.73
C THR A 44 7.90 1.12 16.66
N LEU A 45 8.20 1.60 15.44
CA LEU A 45 8.97 2.82 15.23
C LEU A 45 8.03 4.04 15.44
N PRO A 46 8.18 4.83 16.51
CA PRO A 46 7.37 6.03 16.71
C PRO A 46 7.57 6.99 15.54
N GLU A 47 6.50 7.65 15.08
CA GLU A 47 6.49 8.55 13.90
C GLU A 47 6.80 7.89 12.55
N GLY A 48 7.21 6.61 12.52
CA GLY A 48 7.50 5.88 11.27
C GLY A 48 8.69 6.41 10.48
N THR A 49 9.50 7.33 11.02
CA THR A 49 10.58 8.01 10.30
C THR A 49 11.89 7.93 11.08
N VAL A 50 13.02 7.78 10.36
CA VAL A 50 14.38 7.84 10.92
C VAL A 50 15.14 8.98 10.24
N LYS A 51 15.83 9.80 11.05
CA LYS A 51 16.60 10.96 10.59
C LYS A 51 18.05 10.90 11.07
N ILE A 52 18.95 11.45 10.26
CA ILE A 52 20.34 11.77 10.62
C ILE A 52 20.54 13.26 10.30
N ASP A 53 20.85 14.06 11.32
CA ASP A 53 20.78 15.52 11.25
C ASP A 53 19.40 15.96 10.68
N ASP A 54 19.39 16.77 9.64
CA ASP A 54 18.16 17.22 8.96
C ASP A 54 17.70 16.30 7.81
N HIS A 55 18.36 15.16 7.60
CA HIS A 55 18.07 14.25 6.48
C HIS A 55 17.23 13.06 6.93
N VAL A 56 16.11 12.86 6.24
CA VAL A 56 15.30 11.64 6.37
C VAL A 56 16.02 10.50 5.65
N VAL A 57 16.40 9.47 6.40
CA VAL A 57 17.08 8.27 5.85
C VAL A 57 16.14 7.08 5.71
N TRP A 58 15.02 7.09 6.43
CA TRP A 58 13.95 6.12 6.29
C TRP A 58 12.60 6.74 6.67
N ASP A 59 11.54 6.41 5.93
CA ASP A 59 10.21 7.00 6.11
C ASP A 59 9.13 5.97 5.72
N CYS A 60 8.67 5.21 6.70
CA CYS A 60 7.50 4.32 6.56
C CYS A 60 6.19 5.10 6.52
N ALA A 61 6.13 6.31 7.08
CA ALA A 61 4.91 7.10 7.15
C ALA A 61 4.42 7.53 5.75
N ARG A 62 5.31 7.56 4.76
CA ARG A 62 4.94 7.69 3.33
C ARG A 62 3.91 6.68 2.84
N TYR A 63 3.81 5.53 3.48
CA TYR A 63 2.87 4.46 3.12
C TYR A 63 1.63 4.44 4.02
N ASP A 64 1.40 5.47 4.83
CA ASP A 64 0.22 5.54 5.71
C ASP A 64 -1.11 5.49 4.94
N PHE A 65 -1.11 5.81 3.64
CA PHE A 65 -2.28 5.64 2.77
C PHE A 65 -2.73 4.17 2.64
N LEU A 66 -1.86 3.19 2.90
CA LEU A 66 -2.21 1.76 2.92
C LEU A 66 -2.99 1.35 4.17
N ARG A 67 -2.93 2.13 5.26
CA ARG A 67 -3.53 1.76 6.56
C ARG A 67 -5.03 2.07 6.67
N ASN A 68 -5.54 2.92 5.77
CA ASN A 68 -6.88 3.50 5.89
C ASN A 68 -7.83 3.00 4.80
N ASN A 69 -7.50 1.91 4.10
CA ASN A 69 -8.30 1.43 2.99
C ASN A 69 -8.50 -0.09 3.08
N ASP A 70 -9.73 -0.49 3.38
CA ASP A 70 -10.13 -1.90 3.43
C ASP A 70 -10.22 -2.51 2.01
N GLU A 71 -10.38 -1.69 0.97
CA GLU A 71 -10.47 -2.12 -0.43
C GLU A 71 -9.24 -1.68 -1.25
N ALA A 72 -8.62 -2.61 -1.98
CA ALA A 72 -7.52 -2.28 -2.88
C ALA A 72 -7.98 -1.27 -3.97
N PRO A 73 -7.26 -0.16 -4.20
CA PRO A 73 -7.55 0.75 -5.32
C PRO A 73 -7.48 0.03 -6.67
N GLU A 74 -8.25 0.50 -7.65
CA GLU A 74 -8.28 -0.08 -9.01
C GLU A 74 -6.92 -0.06 -9.75
N THR A 75 -5.96 0.71 -9.25
CA THR A 75 -4.61 0.88 -9.82
C THR A 75 -3.58 -0.10 -9.26
N VAL A 76 -3.96 -1.00 -8.34
CA VAL A 76 -3.10 -2.04 -7.76
C VAL A 76 -3.77 -3.41 -7.73
#